data_AF-A0A7C6YUJ5-F1
#
_entry.id   AF-A0A7C6YUJ5-F1
#
_cell.length_a   1.000
_cell.length_b   1.000
_cell.length_c   1.000
_cell.angle_alpha   90.00
_cell.angle_beta   90.00
_cell.angle_gamma   90.00
#
_symmetry.space_group_name_H-M   'P 1'
#
loop_
_entity.id
_entity.type
_entity.pdbx_description
1 polymer ?
#
loop_
_entity_poly.entity_id
_entity_poly.type
_entity_poly.pdbx_seq_one_letter_code
_entity_poly.pdbx_strand_id
1 'polypeptide(L)'
;KKVAGAALDVYEKEPQTASPLFELPEVIVTPHLGASTAEAQVNVAIDVAYEILRVLRGEPVQNAVNIPFIKPEYLAVAQPYMELTEKLGKLASVFAEGPINSLEIKYLGEIANLEFGSLTNTFIKGLLRPYLHDAINYVNAPLVAKNRGIKVREIKSSQTEDYTNKICVTIKGNGKWKHTIAGAVFRKNELRILSIDDFSLDIQPTGHILLITHTDRPKLVGQVGMILGEQGVNIAGMQLDRAEAGGSAMMILTIDHEVGEDVLTKIKTIEDIKTANYVAF
;
A
#
# COMPACT_ATOMS: atom_id res chain seq x y z
N LYS A 1 -3.73 -15.97 44.56
CA LYS A 1 -2.97 -15.58 43.34
C LYS A 1 -3.95 -15.45 42.18
N LYS A 2 -3.81 -14.45 41.29
CA LYS A 2 -4.66 -14.32 40.09
C LYS A 2 -4.22 -15.24 38.94
N VAL A 3 -2.93 -15.57 38.88
CA VAL A 3 -2.34 -16.57 37.97
C VAL A 3 -1.50 -17.52 38.82
N ALA A 4 -1.65 -18.82 38.61
CA ALA A 4 -0.99 -19.85 39.43
C ALA A 4 0.45 -20.15 38.98
N GLY A 5 0.78 -19.90 37.70
CA GLY A 5 2.11 -20.07 37.09
C GLY A 5 2.08 -19.68 35.60
N ALA A 6 3.25 -19.67 34.95
CA ALA A 6 3.40 -19.35 33.53
C ALA A 6 4.56 -20.14 32.89
N ALA A 7 4.57 -20.25 31.56
CA ALA A 7 5.68 -20.78 30.79
C ALA A 7 5.99 -19.87 29.60
N LEU A 8 7.25 -19.45 29.44
CA LEU A 8 7.68 -18.53 28.38
C LEU A 8 8.85 -19.14 27.59
N ASP A 9 8.73 -19.12 26.27
CA ASP A 9 9.81 -19.49 25.35
C ASP A 9 10.40 -18.28 24.61
N VAL A 10 9.66 -17.17 24.49
CA VAL A 10 10.05 -15.98 23.73
C VAL A 10 9.96 -14.71 24.57
N TYR A 11 10.76 -13.70 24.22
CA TYR A 11 10.83 -12.42 24.92
C TYR A 11 10.70 -11.23 23.95
N GLU A 12 10.26 -10.08 24.46
CA GLU A 12 10.13 -8.86 23.66
C GLU A 12 11.46 -8.41 23.03
N LYS A 13 12.56 -8.57 23.77
CA LYS A 13 13.91 -8.34 23.28
C LYS A 13 14.76 -9.56 23.56
N GLU A 14 15.37 -10.10 22.51
CA GLU A 14 16.28 -11.24 22.58
C GLU A 14 17.69 -10.83 22.10
N PRO A 15 18.79 -11.33 22.70
CA PRO A 15 18.82 -12.30 23.81
C PRO A 15 18.38 -11.67 25.14
N GLN A 16 17.57 -12.41 25.91
CA GLN A 16 17.14 -11.99 27.24
C GLN A 16 17.92 -12.75 28.31
N THR A 17 18.77 -12.04 29.06
CA THR A 17 19.59 -12.61 30.13
C THR A 17 19.20 -12.12 31.52
N ALA A 18 18.33 -11.11 31.61
CA ALA A 18 17.85 -10.56 32.88
C ALA A 18 16.36 -10.18 32.79
N SER A 19 15.52 -10.97 33.46
CA SER A 19 14.09 -10.70 33.58
C SER A 19 13.65 -10.97 35.03
N PRO A 20 12.81 -10.11 35.63
CA PRO A 20 12.22 -10.39 36.95
C PRO A 20 11.46 -11.72 36.99
N LEU A 21 11.00 -12.21 35.83
CA LEU A 21 10.31 -13.50 35.72
C LEU A 21 11.23 -14.69 36.00
N PHE A 22 12.55 -14.54 35.89
CA PHE A 22 13.52 -15.63 36.14
C PHE A 22 13.68 -15.94 37.63
N GLU A 23 13.26 -15.02 38.51
CA GLU A 23 13.30 -15.20 39.97
C GLU A 23 12.06 -15.91 40.51
N LEU A 24 11.02 -16.12 39.67
CA LEU A 24 9.75 -16.70 40.08
C LEU A 24 9.75 -18.22 39.86
N PRO A 25 9.66 -19.05 40.92
CA PRO A 25 9.68 -20.51 40.78
C PRO A 25 8.44 -21.08 40.08
N GLU A 26 7.33 -20.33 40.03
CA GLU A 26 6.12 -20.71 39.31
C GLU A 26 6.17 -20.38 37.82
N VAL A 27 7.28 -19.83 37.33
CA VAL A 27 7.49 -19.47 35.93
C VAL A 27 8.58 -20.34 35.31
N ILE A 28 8.19 -21.17 34.35
CA ILE A 28 9.11 -21.99 33.56
C ILE A 28 9.57 -21.14 32.38
N VAL A 29 10.88 -21.09 32.14
CA VAL A 29 11.43 -20.32 31.03
C VAL A 29 12.35 -21.16 30.17
N THR A 30 12.28 -20.97 28.86
CA THR A 30 13.19 -21.55 27.87
C THR A 30 13.74 -20.46 26.96
N PRO A 31 14.98 -20.58 26.46
CA PRO A 31 15.60 -19.58 25.58
C PRO A 31 15.26 -19.84 24.11
N HIS A 32 14.01 -19.62 23.71
CA HIS A 32 13.54 -19.75 22.32
C HIS A 32 13.84 -21.12 21.70
N LEU A 33 13.49 -22.17 22.43
CA LEU A 33 13.78 -23.55 22.06
C LEU A 33 12.66 -24.23 21.26
N GLY A 34 11.53 -23.56 21.01
CA GLY A 34 10.37 -24.16 20.34
C GLY A 34 10.67 -24.83 18.99
N ALA A 35 11.62 -24.30 18.22
CA ALA A 35 12.08 -24.88 16.95
C ALA A 35 13.48 -25.51 17.01
N SER A 36 14.07 -25.62 18.21
CA SER A 36 15.41 -26.18 18.44
C SER A 36 15.38 -27.71 18.55
N THR A 37 14.76 -28.38 17.58
CA THR A 37 14.71 -29.84 17.46
C THR A 37 15.41 -30.31 16.19
N ALA A 38 15.99 -31.50 16.22
CA ALA A 38 16.70 -32.06 15.07
C ALA A 38 15.77 -32.20 13.86
N GLU A 39 14.52 -32.64 14.09
CA GLU A 39 13.49 -32.82 13.08
C GLU A 39 13.10 -31.49 12.42
N ALA A 40 12.90 -30.43 13.22
CA ALA A 40 12.57 -29.11 12.69
C ALA A 40 13.72 -28.56 11.83
N GLN A 41 14.97 -28.68 12.30
CA GLN A 41 16.15 -28.23 11.56
C GLN A 41 16.32 -28.98 10.22
N VAL A 42 16.10 -30.29 10.22
CA VAL A 42 16.16 -31.11 8.98
C VAL A 42 15.06 -30.71 8.01
N ASN A 43 13.82 -30.55 8.47
CA ASN A 43 12.70 -30.16 7.62
C ASN A 43 12.91 -28.76 7.01
N VAL A 44 13.34 -27.78 7.81
CA VAL A 44 13.66 -26.43 7.33
C VAL A 44 14.79 -26.48 6.29
N ALA A 45 15.83 -27.27 6.52
CA ALA A 45 16.93 -27.41 5.56
C ALA A 45 16.47 -28.03 4.23
N ILE A 46 15.60 -29.05 4.28
CA ILE A 46 15.01 -29.69 3.09
C ILE A 46 14.13 -28.69 2.33
N ASP A 47 13.27 -27.95 3.03
CA ASP A 47 12.40 -26.94 2.44
C ASP A 47 13.22 -25.87 1.70
N VAL A 48 14.23 -25.31 2.37
CA VAL A 48 15.14 -24.33 1.76
C VAL A 48 15.89 -24.91 0.56
N ALA A 49 16.35 -26.15 0.63
CA ALA A 49 17.04 -26.80 -0.48
C ALA A 49 16.13 -26.96 -1.71
N TYR A 50 14.86 -27.35 -1.52
CA TYR A 50 13.88 -27.41 -2.60
C TYR A 50 13.58 -26.03 -3.18
N GLU A 51 13.47 -25.00 -2.36
CA GLU A 51 13.26 -23.63 -2.84
C GLU A 51 14.46 -23.13 -3.67
N ILE A 52 15.69 -23.40 -3.25
CA ILE A 52 16.90 -23.07 -4.03
C ILE A 52 16.88 -23.80 -5.38
N LEU A 53 16.53 -25.09 -5.40
CA LEU A 53 16.43 -25.86 -6.65
C LEU A 53 15.37 -25.27 -7.59
N ARG A 54 14.21 -24.85 -7.07
CA ARG A 54 13.17 -24.17 -7.85
C ARG A 54 13.71 -22.89 -8.49
N VAL A 55 14.37 -22.04 -7.69
CA VAL A 55 15.01 -20.80 -8.19
C VAL A 55 15.99 -21.08 -9.32
N LEU A 56 16.90 -22.05 -9.13
CA LEU A 56 17.93 -22.38 -10.12
C LEU A 56 17.36 -22.96 -11.42
N ARG A 57 16.15 -23.55 -11.37
CA ARG A 57 15.43 -24.07 -12.53
C ARG A 57 14.49 -23.05 -13.18
N GLY A 58 14.36 -21.86 -12.59
CA GLY A 58 13.39 -20.86 -13.04
C GLY A 58 11.94 -21.27 -12.75
N GLU A 59 11.72 -22.08 -11.71
CA GLU A 59 10.40 -22.49 -11.24
C GLU A 59 9.89 -21.53 -10.14
N PRO A 60 8.56 -21.39 -9.96
CA PRO A 60 8.00 -20.59 -8.88
C PRO A 60 8.39 -21.07 -7.47
N VAL A 61 8.77 -20.12 -6.62
CA VAL A 61 9.10 -20.32 -5.19
C VAL A 61 7.83 -20.21 -4.35
N GLN A 62 7.62 -21.12 -3.39
CA GLN A 62 6.39 -21.15 -2.58
C GLN A 62 6.49 -20.27 -1.34
N ASN A 63 7.67 -20.22 -0.72
CA ASN A 63 7.94 -19.53 0.54
C ASN A 63 8.84 -18.30 0.36
N ALA A 64 8.73 -17.62 -0.78
CA ALA A 64 9.48 -16.39 -1.02
C ALA A 64 9.14 -15.35 0.06
N VAL A 65 10.14 -14.88 0.80
CA VAL A 65 9.92 -13.79 1.77
C VAL A 65 9.76 -12.45 1.03
N ASN A 66 10.29 -12.38 -0.19
CA ASN A 66 10.36 -11.20 -1.04
C ASN A 66 9.99 -11.53 -2.50
N ILE A 67 8.96 -10.81 -3.00
CA ILE A 67 8.49 -10.74 -4.40
C ILE A 67 8.04 -12.11 -5.00
N PRO A 68 6.84 -12.20 -5.63
CA PRO A 68 6.44 -13.42 -6.35
C PRO A 68 7.44 -13.73 -7.47
N PHE A 69 7.75 -15.00 -7.72
CA PHE A 69 8.71 -15.37 -8.78
C PHE A 69 8.31 -14.77 -10.14
N ILE A 70 9.20 -13.95 -10.70
CA ILE A 70 9.11 -13.39 -12.06
C ILE A 70 10.36 -13.85 -12.79
N LYS A 71 10.19 -14.47 -13.96
CA LYS A 71 11.35 -14.88 -14.77
C LYS A 71 12.21 -13.64 -15.08
N PRO A 72 13.55 -13.75 -15.04
CA PRO A 72 14.44 -12.60 -15.28
C PRO A 72 14.15 -11.84 -16.58
N GLU A 73 13.78 -12.56 -17.64
CA GLU A 73 13.41 -11.99 -18.95
C GLU A 73 12.20 -11.05 -18.93
N TYR A 74 11.30 -11.21 -17.95
CA TYR A 74 10.11 -10.38 -17.79
C TYR A 74 10.26 -9.31 -16.68
N LEU A 75 11.32 -9.37 -15.87
CA LEU A 75 11.49 -8.49 -14.72
C LEU A 75 11.55 -7.01 -15.14
N ALA A 76 12.29 -6.69 -16.20
CA ALA A 76 12.44 -5.32 -16.70
C ALA A 76 11.11 -4.72 -17.16
N VAL A 77 10.19 -5.55 -17.68
CA VAL A 77 8.85 -5.14 -18.10
C VAL A 77 7.91 -5.07 -16.91
N ALA A 78 8.02 -5.99 -15.94
CA ALA A 78 7.15 -6.07 -14.78
C ALA A 78 7.40 -4.95 -13.76
N GLN A 79 8.66 -4.58 -13.55
CA GLN A 79 9.10 -3.71 -12.46
C GLN A 79 8.34 -2.36 -12.41
N PRO A 80 8.16 -1.61 -13.52
CA PRO A 80 7.40 -0.36 -13.50
C PRO A 80 5.93 -0.56 -13.10
N TYR A 81 5.30 -1.66 -13.55
CA TYR A 81 3.93 -1.97 -13.18
C TYR A 81 3.81 -2.38 -11.72
N MET A 82 4.78 -3.13 -11.19
CA MET A 82 4.83 -3.44 -9.77
C MET A 82 4.97 -2.18 -8.92
N GLU A 83 5.87 -1.28 -9.30
CA GLU A 83 6.06 0.00 -8.60
C GLU A 83 4.80 0.85 -8.65
N LEU A 84 4.19 1.01 -9.83
CA LEU A 84 2.92 1.73 -9.97
C LEU A 84 1.84 1.09 -9.10
N THR A 85 1.72 -0.24 -9.12
CA THR A 85 0.65 -0.94 -8.41
C THR A 85 0.80 -0.83 -6.89
N GLU A 86 2.03 -0.86 -6.38
CA GLU A 86 2.31 -0.62 -4.95
C GLU A 86 1.95 0.82 -4.56
N LYS A 87 2.33 1.80 -5.39
CA LYS A 87 2.01 3.21 -5.19
C LYS A 87 0.50 3.47 -5.26
N LEU A 88 -0.22 2.85 -6.20
CA LEU A 88 -1.67 2.90 -6.25
C LEU A 88 -2.32 2.32 -4.99
N GLY A 89 -1.75 1.24 -4.43
CA GLY A 89 -2.19 0.68 -3.16
C GLY A 89 -2.03 1.69 -2.01
N LYS A 90 -0.85 2.29 -1.90
CA LYS A 90 -0.54 3.31 -0.89
C LYS A 90 -1.47 4.53 -1.03
N LEU A 91 -1.71 5.00 -2.24
CA LEU A 91 -2.64 6.10 -2.51
C LEU A 91 -4.08 5.71 -2.16
N ALA A 92 -4.54 4.52 -2.54
CA ALA A 92 -5.87 4.04 -2.19
C ALA A 92 -6.09 4.00 -0.67
N SER A 93 -5.06 3.67 0.11
CA SER A 93 -5.16 3.61 1.56
C SER A 93 -5.53 4.95 2.22
N VAL A 94 -5.12 6.09 1.64
CA VAL A 94 -5.38 7.42 2.22
C VAL A 94 -6.81 7.90 1.98
N PHE A 95 -7.52 7.27 1.04
CA PHE A 95 -8.94 7.50 0.77
C PHE A 95 -9.85 6.54 1.52
N ALA A 96 -9.31 5.57 2.27
CA ALA A 96 -10.14 4.60 2.96
C ALA A 96 -10.81 5.21 4.21
N GLU A 97 -12.13 5.43 4.14
CA GLU A 97 -12.94 5.91 5.27
C GLU A 97 -13.37 4.74 6.19
N GLY A 98 -12.39 4.00 6.72
CA GLY A 98 -12.62 2.84 7.61
C GLY A 98 -12.43 1.46 6.94
N PRO A 99 -13.06 0.39 7.45
CA PRO A 99 -12.80 -0.97 6.98
C PRO A 99 -13.14 -1.18 5.50
N ILE A 100 -12.17 -1.71 4.76
CA ILE A 100 -12.32 -2.13 3.35
C ILE A 100 -12.91 -3.53 3.34
N ASN A 101 -13.94 -3.77 2.52
CA ASN A 101 -14.53 -5.10 2.37
C ASN A 101 -14.48 -5.66 0.95
N SER A 102 -14.19 -4.79 -0.03
CA SER A 102 -14.07 -5.18 -1.42
C SER A 102 -13.00 -4.36 -2.11
N LEU A 103 -12.19 -5.08 -2.90
CA LEU A 103 -11.18 -4.56 -3.79
C LEU A 103 -11.45 -5.13 -5.18
N GLU A 104 -11.56 -4.26 -6.17
CA GLU A 104 -11.58 -4.64 -7.58
C GLU A 104 -10.37 -4.03 -8.29
N ILE A 105 -9.62 -4.83 -9.03
CA ILE A 105 -8.51 -4.36 -9.85
C ILE A 105 -8.77 -4.74 -11.31
N LYS A 106 -8.70 -3.73 -12.19
CA LYS A 106 -8.85 -3.86 -13.63
C LYS A 106 -7.50 -3.60 -14.30
N TYR A 107 -7.02 -4.60 -15.02
CA TYR A 107 -5.86 -4.49 -15.90
C TYR A 107 -6.37 -4.34 -17.33
N LEU A 108 -6.12 -3.18 -17.93
CA LEU A 108 -6.61 -2.81 -19.25
C LEU A 108 -5.44 -2.63 -20.23
N GLY A 109 -5.56 -3.21 -21.42
CA GLY A 109 -4.54 -3.14 -22.47
C GLY A 109 -3.59 -4.34 -22.46
N GLU A 110 -2.36 -4.15 -22.96
CA GLU A 110 -1.37 -5.22 -23.10
C GLU A 110 -0.97 -5.86 -21.75
N ILE A 111 -1.03 -5.08 -20.67
CA ILE A 111 -0.78 -5.53 -19.30
C ILE A 111 -1.73 -6.65 -18.86
N ALA A 112 -2.93 -6.74 -19.45
CA ALA A 112 -3.88 -7.82 -19.18
C ALA A 112 -3.32 -9.20 -19.57
N ASN A 113 -2.46 -9.26 -20.58
CA ASN A 113 -1.85 -10.50 -21.06
C ASN A 113 -0.58 -10.89 -20.28
N LEU A 114 -0.13 -10.02 -19.36
CA LEU A 114 1.06 -10.29 -18.58
C LEU A 114 0.70 -11.23 -17.41
N GLU A 115 1.32 -12.40 -17.41
CA GLU A 115 1.25 -13.35 -16.31
C GLU A 115 2.32 -13.04 -15.27
N PHE A 116 2.15 -11.94 -14.54
CA PHE A 116 2.98 -11.64 -13.38
C PHE A 116 2.40 -12.32 -12.14
N GLY A 117 3.25 -12.96 -11.34
CA GLY A 117 2.88 -13.75 -10.14
C GLY A 117 2.11 -13.02 -9.04
N SER A 118 1.81 -11.72 -9.21
CA SER A 118 0.49 -11.09 -8.97
C SER A 118 0.70 -9.61 -8.69
N LEU A 119 0.46 -8.74 -9.69
CA LEU A 119 0.34 -7.29 -9.47
C LEU A 119 -0.72 -7.01 -8.38
N THR A 120 -1.75 -7.84 -8.30
CA THR A 120 -2.80 -7.74 -7.28
C THR A 120 -2.24 -7.90 -5.87
N ASN A 121 -1.29 -8.79 -5.64
CA ASN A 121 -0.63 -8.93 -4.33
C ASN A 121 0.18 -7.68 -3.98
N THR A 122 0.86 -7.12 -5.00
CA THR A 122 1.64 -5.88 -4.86
C THR A 122 0.73 -4.71 -4.47
N PHE A 123 -0.46 -4.62 -5.07
CA PHE A 123 -1.46 -3.64 -4.69
C PHE A 123 -1.91 -3.83 -3.24
N ILE A 124 -2.28 -5.04 -2.86
CA ILE A 124 -2.78 -5.36 -1.51
C ILE A 124 -1.72 -5.03 -0.46
N LYS A 125 -0.45 -5.37 -0.74
CA LYS A 125 0.69 -4.98 0.09
C LYS A 125 0.72 -3.45 0.26
N GLY A 126 0.71 -2.69 -0.85
CA GLY A 126 0.72 -1.22 -0.81
C GLY A 126 -0.47 -0.64 -0.04
N LEU A 127 -1.65 -1.22 -0.18
CA LEU A 127 -2.89 -0.79 0.47
C LEU A 127 -2.86 -1.00 1.99
N LEU A 128 -2.32 -2.11 2.46
CA LEU A 128 -2.41 -2.50 3.87
C LEU A 128 -1.14 -2.15 4.66
N ARG A 129 0.00 -1.94 4.00
CA ARG A 129 1.28 -1.61 4.64
C ARG A 129 1.23 -0.37 5.55
N PRO A 130 0.51 0.73 5.22
CA PRO A 130 0.39 1.86 6.13
C PRO A 130 -0.21 1.52 7.50
N TYR A 131 -1.00 0.44 7.59
CA TYR A 131 -1.66 0.00 8.83
C TYR A 131 -0.97 -1.19 9.51
N LEU A 132 -0.17 -1.94 8.76
CA LEU A 132 0.44 -3.21 9.20
C LEU A 132 1.97 -3.15 9.27
N HIS A 133 2.58 -2.08 8.77
CA HIS A 133 4.03 -1.92 8.67
C HIS A 133 4.69 -3.17 8.05
N ASP A 134 5.67 -3.76 8.74
CA ASP A 134 6.45 -4.89 8.23
C ASP A 134 5.75 -6.25 8.40
N ALA A 135 4.56 -6.29 9.00
CA ALA A 135 3.77 -7.52 9.12
C ALA A 135 3.15 -7.96 7.78
N ILE A 136 3.25 -7.15 6.71
CA ILE A 136 2.74 -7.49 5.37
C ILE A 136 3.83 -7.45 4.29
N ASN A 137 3.83 -8.47 3.43
CA ASN A 137 4.71 -8.63 2.28
C ASN A 137 3.92 -9.15 1.06
N TYR A 138 4.60 -9.36 -0.07
CA TYR A 138 3.96 -9.78 -1.33
C TYR A 138 3.34 -11.18 -1.28
N VAL A 139 3.75 -12.02 -0.33
CA VAL A 139 3.32 -13.41 -0.23
C VAL A 139 2.17 -13.56 0.74
N ASN A 140 2.23 -12.92 1.91
CA ASN A 140 1.14 -12.99 2.88
C ASN A 140 -0.01 -12.01 2.57
N ALA A 141 0.18 -11.00 1.70
CA ALA A 141 -0.83 -10.00 1.39
C ALA A 141 -2.22 -10.58 1.03
N PRO A 142 -2.36 -11.57 0.14
CA PRO A 142 -3.66 -12.17 -0.17
C PRO A 142 -4.31 -12.86 1.03
N LEU A 143 -3.51 -13.57 1.84
CA LEU A 143 -3.99 -14.26 3.03
C LEU A 143 -4.46 -13.26 4.09
N VAL A 144 -3.68 -12.20 4.32
CA VAL A 144 -4.02 -11.11 5.25
C VAL A 144 -5.30 -10.41 4.80
N ALA A 145 -5.45 -10.11 3.51
CA ALA A 145 -6.66 -9.52 2.96
C ALA A 145 -7.88 -10.43 3.17
N LYS A 146 -7.74 -11.73 2.88
CA LYS A 146 -8.79 -12.73 3.10
C LYS A 146 -9.19 -12.83 4.57
N ASN A 147 -8.23 -12.89 5.49
CA ASN A 147 -8.47 -12.96 6.94
C ASN A 147 -9.15 -11.70 7.49
N ARG A 148 -8.95 -10.55 6.82
CA ARG A 148 -9.66 -9.30 7.11
C ARG A 148 -11.02 -9.19 6.42
N GLY A 149 -11.46 -10.22 5.71
CA GLY A 149 -12.75 -10.26 5.01
C GLY A 149 -12.80 -9.43 3.73
N ILE A 150 -11.64 -9.02 3.18
CA ILE A 150 -11.57 -8.24 1.94
C ILE A 150 -11.79 -9.18 0.75
N LYS A 151 -12.88 -8.95 0.01
CA LYS A 151 -13.19 -9.65 -1.24
C LYS A 151 -12.41 -9.03 -2.38
N VAL A 152 -11.41 -9.74 -2.88
CA VAL A 152 -10.57 -9.31 -4.01
C VAL A 152 -11.14 -9.85 -5.32
N ARG A 153 -11.35 -8.96 -6.29
CA ARG A 153 -11.78 -9.29 -7.65
C ARG A 153 -10.78 -8.74 -8.65
N GLU A 154 -10.32 -9.58 -9.55
CA GLU A 154 -9.44 -9.21 -10.65
C GLU A 154 -10.20 -9.27 -11.97
N ILE A 155 -9.98 -8.27 -12.83
CA ILE A 155 -10.58 -8.17 -14.16
C ILE A 155 -9.46 -7.83 -15.14
N LYS A 156 -9.36 -8.63 -16.19
CA LYS A 156 -8.40 -8.43 -17.28
C LYS A 156 -9.16 -8.16 -18.57
N SER A 157 -8.80 -7.10 -19.29
CA SER A 157 -9.36 -6.81 -20.61
C SER A 157 -8.28 -6.27 -21.52
N SER A 158 -8.17 -6.82 -22.72
CA SER A 158 -7.26 -6.36 -23.77
C SER A 158 -7.81 -5.18 -24.58
N GLN A 159 -9.07 -4.77 -24.34
CA GLN A 159 -9.67 -3.64 -25.05
C GLN A 159 -9.11 -2.31 -24.53
N THR A 160 -8.78 -1.41 -25.46
CA THR A 160 -8.25 -0.07 -25.17
C THR A 160 -9.21 0.98 -25.71
N GLU A 161 -9.65 1.92 -24.86
CA GLU A 161 -10.44 3.09 -25.29
C GLU A 161 -9.52 4.33 -25.39
N ASP A 162 -8.61 4.57 -24.42
CA ASP A 162 -7.78 5.79 -24.38
C ASP A 162 -6.26 5.59 -24.11
N TYR A 163 -5.84 4.43 -23.58
CA TYR A 163 -4.45 4.19 -23.17
C TYR A 163 -3.98 2.79 -23.55
N THR A 164 -2.68 2.65 -23.90
CA THR A 164 -2.07 1.35 -24.23
C THR A 164 -2.06 0.39 -23.05
N ASN A 165 -1.85 0.90 -21.82
CA ASN A 165 -1.85 0.13 -20.58
C ASN A 165 -2.41 0.97 -19.42
N LYS A 166 -3.44 0.50 -18.73
CA LYS A 166 -4.07 1.19 -17.60
C LYS A 166 -4.41 0.21 -16.48
N ILE A 167 -4.07 0.57 -15.26
CA ILE A 167 -4.47 -0.14 -14.04
C ILE A 167 -5.52 0.72 -13.35
N CYS A 168 -6.71 0.17 -13.14
CA CYS A 168 -7.79 0.85 -12.42
C CYS A 168 -8.16 0.02 -11.19
N VAL A 169 -8.11 0.65 -10.02
CA VAL A 169 -8.37 0.02 -8.73
C VAL A 169 -9.60 0.65 -8.13
N THR A 170 -10.47 -0.16 -7.53
CA THR A 170 -11.65 0.31 -6.81
C THR A 170 -11.68 -0.32 -5.44
N ILE A 171 -11.66 0.52 -4.40
CA ILE A 171 -11.83 0.09 -3.01
C ILE A 171 -13.22 0.51 -2.51
N LYS A 172 -13.84 -0.35 -1.70
CA LYS A 172 -15.16 -0.11 -1.12
C LYS A 172 -15.19 -0.51 0.36
N GLY A 173 -15.89 0.27 1.16
CA GLY A 173 -16.12 -0.02 2.58
C GLY A 173 -17.60 -0.06 2.93
N ASN A 174 -18.08 -1.22 3.36
CA ASN A 174 -19.40 -1.47 3.96
C ASN A 174 -20.60 -0.84 3.23
N GLY A 175 -20.52 -0.66 1.91
CA GLY A 175 -21.55 -0.01 1.10
C GLY A 175 -21.72 1.49 1.34
N LYS A 176 -20.84 2.12 2.12
CA LYS A 176 -20.92 3.53 2.51
C LYS A 176 -20.09 4.43 1.60
N TRP A 177 -18.93 3.95 1.19
CA TRP A 177 -17.99 4.71 0.38
C TRP A 177 -17.34 3.82 -0.67
N LYS A 178 -16.90 4.46 -1.76
CA LYS A 178 -16.23 3.85 -2.90
C LYS A 178 -15.24 4.87 -3.46
N HIS A 179 -14.00 4.45 -3.66
CA HIS A 179 -13.01 5.24 -4.40
C HIS A 179 -12.43 4.44 -5.56
N THR A 180 -12.22 5.11 -6.68
CA THR A 180 -11.65 4.53 -7.90
C THR A 180 -10.41 5.32 -8.28
N ILE A 181 -9.27 4.65 -8.46
CA ILE A 181 -8.01 5.31 -8.82
C ILE A 181 -7.47 4.62 -10.06
N ALA A 182 -6.99 5.39 -11.03
CA ALA A 182 -6.34 4.83 -12.19
C ALA A 182 -4.92 5.36 -12.35
N GLY A 183 -4.04 4.49 -12.83
CA GLY A 183 -2.69 4.86 -13.23
C GLY A 183 -2.24 4.10 -14.47
N ALA A 184 -1.17 4.59 -15.08
CA ALA A 184 -0.54 3.98 -16.25
C ALA A 184 0.98 4.10 -16.18
N VAL A 185 1.64 3.20 -16.88
CA VAL A 185 3.07 3.30 -17.17
C VAL A 185 3.22 3.80 -18.60
N PHE A 186 3.81 4.98 -18.75
CA PHE A 186 4.09 5.60 -20.04
C PHE A 186 5.46 5.13 -20.57
N ARG A 187 5.82 5.65 -21.75
CA ARG A 187 7.14 5.42 -22.35
C ARG A 187 8.25 5.78 -21.35
N LYS A 188 9.40 5.09 -21.45
CA LYS A 188 10.55 5.25 -20.54
C LYS A 188 10.25 4.91 -19.06
N ASN A 189 9.25 4.06 -18.79
CA ASN A 189 8.87 3.63 -17.44
C ASN A 189 8.37 4.78 -16.54
N GLU A 190 7.84 5.85 -17.13
CA GLU A 190 7.26 6.96 -16.36
C GLU A 190 5.91 6.54 -15.78
N LEU A 191 5.79 6.62 -14.45
CA LEU A 191 4.57 6.26 -13.73
C LEU A 191 3.67 7.48 -13.63
N ARG A 192 2.37 7.32 -13.93
CA ARG A 192 1.38 8.39 -13.82
C ARG A 192 0.12 7.92 -13.12
N ILE A 193 -0.41 8.73 -12.23
CA ILE A 193 -1.79 8.68 -11.76
C ILE A 193 -2.62 9.48 -12.75
N LEU A 194 -3.61 8.81 -13.35
CA LEU A 194 -4.46 9.35 -14.42
C LEU A 194 -5.80 9.87 -13.90
N SER A 195 -6.32 9.28 -12.84
CA SER A 195 -7.59 9.73 -12.27
C SER A 195 -7.76 9.29 -10.81
N ILE A 196 -8.51 10.08 -10.06
CA ILE A 196 -9.05 9.72 -8.75
C ILE A 196 -10.53 10.08 -8.78
N ASP A 197 -11.38 9.08 -8.59
CA ASP A 197 -12.84 9.17 -8.76
C ASP A 197 -13.20 9.81 -10.11
N ASP A 198 -13.90 10.93 -10.07
CA ASP A 198 -14.36 11.65 -11.27
C ASP A 198 -13.34 12.69 -11.75
N PHE A 199 -12.19 12.83 -11.06
CA PHE A 199 -11.17 13.83 -11.37
C PHE A 199 -10.08 13.25 -12.28
N SER A 200 -9.77 13.96 -13.36
CA SER A 200 -8.72 13.62 -14.33
C SER A 200 -7.40 14.29 -13.97
N LEU A 201 -6.34 13.48 -13.88
CA LEU A 201 -5.06 13.85 -13.30
C LEU A 201 -3.89 13.48 -14.23
N ASP A 202 -2.75 14.16 -14.08
CA ASP A 202 -1.49 13.76 -14.70
C ASP A 202 -0.33 13.98 -13.72
N ILE A 203 -0.22 13.06 -12.76
CA ILE A 203 0.68 13.23 -11.62
C ILE A 203 1.64 12.07 -11.52
N GLN A 204 2.92 12.38 -11.36
CA GLN A 204 3.94 11.40 -11.03
C GLN A 204 3.85 11.04 -9.53
N PRO A 205 3.67 9.75 -9.17
CA PRO A 205 3.55 9.33 -7.78
C PRO A 205 4.94 9.26 -7.11
N THR A 206 5.49 10.42 -6.78
CA THR A 206 6.83 10.59 -6.17
C THR A 206 6.81 11.68 -5.12
N GLY A 207 7.65 11.53 -4.09
CA GLY A 207 7.81 12.54 -3.05
C GLY A 207 6.56 12.65 -2.18
N HIS A 208 6.19 13.88 -1.85
CA HIS A 208 5.12 14.19 -0.92
C HIS A 208 3.96 14.85 -1.66
N ILE A 209 2.76 14.27 -1.53
CA ILE A 209 1.56 14.75 -2.22
C ILE A 209 0.44 15.01 -1.20
N LEU A 210 -0.15 16.19 -1.31
CA LEU A 210 -1.34 16.60 -0.57
C LEU A 210 -2.53 16.62 -1.52
N LEU A 211 -3.59 15.88 -1.19
CA LEU A 211 -4.82 15.75 -1.98
C LEU A 211 -5.98 16.34 -1.19
N ILE A 212 -6.64 17.34 -1.74
CA ILE A 212 -7.69 18.11 -1.07
C ILE A 212 -8.95 18.12 -1.94
N THR A 213 -10.00 17.46 -1.47
CA THR A 213 -11.32 17.56 -2.10
C THR A 213 -12.09 18.71 -1.46
N HIS A 214 -12.65 19.60 -2.28
CA HIS A 214 -13.33 20.80 -1.83
C HIS A 214 -14.49 21.18 -2.76
N THR A 215 -15.29 22.17 -2.35
CA THR A 215 -16.23 22.86 -3.25
C THR A 215 -15.52 24.05 -3.88
N ASP A 216 -15.57 24.19 -5.21
CA ASP A 216 -14.87 25.23 -5.97
C ASP A 216 -15.43 26.62 -5.62
N ARG A 217 -14.73 27.33 -4.74
CA ARG A 217 -15.07 28.70 -4.31
C ARG A 217 -13.85 29.61 -4.33
N PRO A 218 -14.05 30.93 -4.57
CA PRO A 218 -12.95 31.90 -4.52
C PRO A 218 -12.16 31.83 -3.20
N LYS A 219 -10.85 32.08 -3.29
CA LYS A 219 -9.87 32.15 -2.18
C LYS A 219 -9.39 30.83 -1.58
N LEU A 220 -10.08 29.71 -1.79
CA LEU A 220 -9.73 28.43 -1.15
C LEU A 220 -8.31 27.98 -1.47
N VAL A 221 -7.90 28.01 -2.75
CA VAL A 221 -6.53 27.71 -3.20
C VAL A 221 -5.49 28.58 -2.48
N GLY A 222 -5.78 29.88 -2.34
CA GLY A 222 -4.90 30.82 -1.67
C GLY A 222 -4.78 30.56 -0.17
N GLN A 223 -5.86 30.14 0.50
CA GLN A 223 -5.83 29.80 1.92
C GLN A 223 -4.96 28.58 2.20
N VAL A 224 -5.06 27.53 1.37
CA VAL A 224 -4.18 26.36 1.48
C VAL A 224 -2.72 26.75 1.26
N GLY A 225 -2.43 27.54 0.22
CA GLY A 225 -1.08 28.03 -0.05
C GLY A 225 -0.51 28.88 1.10
N MET A 226 -1.33 29.72 1.74
CA MET A 226 -0.91 30.51 2.90
C MET A 226 -0.52 29.61 4.08
N ILE A 227 -1.34 28.61 4.42
CA ILE A 227 -1.06 27.68 5.52
C ILE A 227 0.27 26.95 5.28
N LEU A 228 0.50 26.45 4.05
CA LEU A 228 1.75 25.77 3.71
C LEU A 228 2.94 26.74 3.80
N GLY A 229 2.81 27.96 3.27
CA GLY A 229 3.85 28.98 3.33
C GLY A 229 4.20 29.41 4.76
N GLU A 230 3.22 29.56 5.66
CA GLU A 230 3.43 29.86 7.07
C GLU A 230 4.20 28.75 7.82
N GLN A 231 4.12 27.51 7.33
CA GLN A 231 4.89 26.37 7.83
C GLN A 231 6.21 26.16 7.09
N GLY A 232 6.57 27.06 6.16
CA GLY A 232 7.80 26.96 5.37
C GLY A 232 7.78 25.81 4.36
N VAL A 233 6.61 25.32 3.96
CA VAL A 233 6.46 24.23 3.01
C VAL A 233 6.32 24.78 1.60
N ASN A 234 7.30 24.47 0.75
CA ASN A 234 7.29 24.86 -0.66
C ASN A 234 6.43 23.90 -1.51
N ILE A 235 5.77 24.45 -2.53
CA ILE A 235 4.94 23.72 -3.49
C ILE A 235 5.72 23.57 -4.79
N ALA A 236 6.15 22.34 -5.09
CA ALA A 236 6.90 22.00 -6.30
C ALA A 236 5.99 21.80 -7.54
N GLY A 237 4.72 21.46 -7.31
CA GLY A 237 3.76 21.24 -8.38
C GLY A 237 2.32 21.36 -7.86
N MET A 238 1.42 21.78 -8.73
CA MET A 238 0.00 21.93 -8.40
C MET A 238 -0.84 21.54 -9.61
N GLN A 239 -1.87 20.73 -9.35
CA GLN A 239 -2.92 20.41 -10.31
C GLN A 239 -4.28 20.62 -9.66
N LEU A 240 -5.22 21.17 -10.42
CA LEU A 240 -6.59 21.37 -10.01
C LEU A 240 -7.50 20.78 -11.08
N ASP A 241 -8.48 20.01 -10.65
CA ASP A 241 -9.55 19.54 -11.52
C ASP A 241 -10.90 19.71 -10.82
N ARG A 242 -11.94 19.92 -11.61
CA ARG A 242 -13.31 20.12 -11.09
C ARG A 242 -14.31 19.38 -11.96
N ALA A 243 -15.26 18.72 -11.31
CA ALA A 243 -16.33 18.02 -12.01
C ALA A 243 -17.24 19.03 -12.74
N GLU A 244 -17.52 20.16 -12.11
CA GLU A 244 -18.29 21.28 -12.67
C GLU A 244 -17.90 22.60 -12.00
N ALA A 245 -18.15 23.73 -12.68
CA ALA A 245 -17.85 25.05 -12.14
C ALA A 245 -18.70 25.34 -10.88
N GLY A 246 -18.04 25.66 -9.76
CA GLY A 246 -18.71 25.88 -8.47
C GLY A 246 -19.12 24.60 -7.72
N GLY A 247 -18.86 23.43 -8.31
CA GLY A 247 -19.17 22.12 -7.73
C GLY A 247 -17.99 21.48 -7.01
N SER A 248 -17.93 20.15 -7.03
CA SER A 248 -16.82 19.41 -6.40
C SER A 248 -15.54 19.55 -7.21
N ALA A 249 -14.43 19.82 -6.51
CA ALA A 249 -13.10 19.96 -7.07
C ALA A 249 -12.06 19.20 -6.24
N MET A 250 -10.95 18.86 -6.88
CA MET A 250 -9.78 18.25 -6.27
C MET A 250 -8.56 19.12 -6.56
N MET A 251 -7.88 19.52 -5.50
CA MET A 251 -6.57 20.17 -5.55
C MET A 251 -5.51 19.16 -5.15
N ILE A 252 -4.45 19.07 -5.95
CA ILE A 252 -3.32 18.20 -5.66
C ILE A 252 -2.05 19.03 -5.68
N LEU A 253 -1.30 18.96 -4.59
CA LEU A 253 -0.07 19.70 -4.39
C LEU A 253 1.07 18.72 -4.18
N THR A 254 2.10 18.81 -5.02
CA THR A 254 3.40 18.18 -4.77
C THR A 254 4.22 19.14 -3.93
N ILE A 255 4.70 18.68 -2.78
CA ILE A 255 5.42 19.50 -1.81
C ILE A 255 6.81 18.92 -1.53
N ASP A 256 7.75 19.76 -1.09
CA ASP A 256 9.15 19.34 -0.93
C ASP A 256 9.40 18.47 0.30
N HIS A 257 8.58 18.61 1.33
CA HIS A 257 8.77 17.95 2.63
C HIS A 257 7.46 17.41 3.21
N GLU A 258 7.58 16.55 4.20
CA GLU A 258 6.43 16.00 4.93
C GLU A 258 5.64 17.10 5.66
N VAL A 259 4.31 16.95 5.65
CA VAL A 259 3.39 17.80 6.43
C VAL A 259 2.83 17.00 7.59
N GLY A 260 2.87 17.60 8.78
CA GLY A 260 2.31 17.01 9.98
C GLY A 260 0.79 17.05 10.01
N GLU A 261 0.22 16.29 10.96
CA GLU A 261 -1.22 16.28 11.25
C GLU A 261 -1.76 17.66 11.66
N ASP A 262 -0.91 18.53 12.22
CA ASP A 262 -1.28 19.90 12.57
C ASP A 262 -1.62 20.74 11.33
N VAL A 263 -0.83 20.61 10.26
CA VAL A 263 -1.08 21.27 8.97
C VAL A 263 -2.34 20.73 8.33
N LEU A 264 -2.52 19.41 8.30
CA LEU A 264 -3.71 18.77 7.77
C LEU A 264 -4.97 19.19 8.54
N THR A 265 -4.88 19.30 9.86
CA THR A 265 -5.99 19.76 10.71
C THR A 265 -6.34 21.20 10.40
N LYS A 266 -5.35 22.10 10.28
CA LYS A 266 -5.59 23.50 9.88
C LYS A 266 -6.27 23.59 8.51
N ILE A 267 -5.81 22.82 7.53
CA ILE A 267 -6.44 22.79 6.20
C ILE A 267 -7.90 22.30 6.32
N LYS A 268 -8.17 21.23 7.07
CA LYS A 268 -9.54 20.72 7.29
C LYS A 268 -10.49 21.73 7.97
N THR A 269 -9.98 22.78 8.61
CA THR A 269 -10.83 23.84 9.20
C THR A 269 -11.30 24.90 8.20
N ILE A 270 -10.72 24.94 6.99
CA ILE A 270 -11.18 25.85 5.94
C ILE A 270 -12.58 25.44 5.49
N GLU A 271 -13.48 26.41 5.42
CA GLU A 271 -14.84 26.22 4.89
C GLU A 271 -14.78 25.62 3.47
N ASP A 272 -15.73 24.74 3.13
CA ASP A 272 -15.82 24.06 1.84
C ASP A 272 -14.74 22.99 1.54
N ILE A 273 -13.76 22.77 2.41
CA ILE A 273 -12.90 21.58 2.34
C ILE A 273 -13.66 20.36 2.88
N LYS A 274 -13.74 19.31 2.06
CA LYS A 274 -14.38 18.03 2.41
C LYS A 274 -13.38 17.05 2.99
N THR A 275 -12.23 16.91 2.34
CA THR A 275 -11.14 16.03 2.78
C THR A 275 -9.79 16.66 2.50
N ALA A 276 -8.80 16.34 3.33
CA ALA A 276 -7.40 16.68 3.10
C ALA A 276 -6.57 15.46 3.52
N ASN A 277 -5.97 14.81 2.52
CA ASN A 277 -5.24 13.56 2.65
C ASN A 277 -3.79 13.79 2.21
N TYR A 278 -2.86 13.18 2.95
CA TYR A 278 -1.44 13.25 2.66
C TYR A 278 -0.91 11.87 2.31
N VAL A 279 -0.05 11.79 1.30
CA VAL A 279 0.67 10.58 0.96
C VAL A 279 2.13 10.94 0.63
N ALA A 280 3.06 10.27 1.31
CA ALA A 280 4.44 10.18 0.86
C ALA A 280 4.56 8.92 0.00
N PHE A 281 5.23 8.95 -1.16
CA PHE A 281 5.46 7.77 -1.99
C PHE A 281 6.77 7.07 -1.67
#